data_AF-A0A518DXX7-F1
#
_entry.id   AF-A0A518DXX7-F1
#
_cell.length_a   1.000
_cell.length_b   1.000
_cell.length_c   1.000
_cell.angle_alpha   90.00
_cell.angle_beta   90.00
_cell.angle_gamma   90.00
#
_symmetry.space_group_name_H-M   'P 1'
#
loop_
_entity.id
_entity.type
_entity.pdbx_description
1 polymer ?
#
loop_
_entity_poly.entity_id
_entity_poly.type
_entity_poly.pdbx_seq_one_letter_code
_entity_poly.pdbx_strand_id
1 'polypeptide(L)'
;MKPKAGRIWAWIFPIMAGVSILFGFQGSRDTPLVFAFNVVCLVAGLVGTGLLFEFTNTSLRCGKCQESAPLFHLPGSSKQGFQGGWKCRKCGAELDRKGQPLAP
;
A
#
# COMPACT_ATOMS: atom_id res chain seq x y z
N MET A 1 -18.71 7.21 17.46
CA MET A 1 -17.63 6.64 16.64
C MET A 1 -18.25 6.02 15.39
N LYS A 2 -18.04 6.57 14.19
CA LYS A 2 -18.63 6.04 12.94
C LYS A 2 -17.72 4.93 12.39
N PRO A 3 -18.20 3.68 12.20
CA PRO A 3 -17.39 2.64 11.58
C PRO A 3 -17.11 3.03 10.12
N LYS A 4 -15.82 3.08 9.76
CA LYS A 4 -15.38 3.34 8.37
C LYS A 4 -15.81 2.13 7.51
N ALA A 5 -16.76 2.37 6.61
CA ALA A 5 -17.37 1.37 5.71
C ALA A 5 -16.36 0.52 4.91
N GLY A 6 -15.11 0.96 4.75
CA GLY A 6 -14.06 0.20 4.05
C GLY A 6 -13.60 -1.10 4.74
N ARG A 7 -13.84 -1.27 6.06
CA ARG A 7 -13.39 -2.49 6.77
C ARG A 7 -14.23 -3.72 6.45
N ILE A 8 -15.50 -3.55 6.07
CA ILE A 8 -16.42 -4.67 5.77
C ILE A 8 -16.11 -5.26 4.39
N TRP A 9 -15.79 -4.40 3.41
CA TRP A 9 -15.41 -4.82 2.05
C TRP A 9 -14.08 -5.60 1.99
N ALA A 10 -13.17 -5.37 2.95
CA ALA A 10 -11.89 -6.08 3.04
C ALA A 10 -12.05 -7.58 3.35
N TRP A 11 -13.17 -8.01 3.94
CA TRP A 11 -13.45 -9.43 4.22
C TRP A 11 -14.39 -10.06 3.20
N ILE A 12 -15.31 -9.28 2.61
CA ILE A 12 -16.28 -9.80 1.62
C ILE A 12 -15.60 -10.22 0.32
N PHE A 13 -14.63 -9.45 -0.17
CA PHE A 13 -13.92 -9.77 -1.42
C PHE A 13 -13.15 -11.11 -1.38
N PRO A 14 -12.34 -11.43 -0.36
CA PRO A 14 -11.65 -12.72 -0.30
C PRO A 14 -12.62 -13.89 -0.07
N ILE A 15 -13.73 -13.68 0.64
CA ILE A 15 -14.76 -14.72 0.82
C ILE A 15 -15.44 -15.04 -0.51
N MET A 16 -15.84 -14.02 -1.29
CA MET A 16 -16.46 -14.22 -2.62
C MET A 16 -15.47 -14.83 -3.63
N ALA A 17 -14.18 -14.46 -3.56
CA ALA A 17 -13.13 -15.08 -4.37
C ALA A 17 -12.88 -16.55 -3.99
N GLY A 18 -12.85 -16.85 -2.69
CA GLY A 18 -12.70 -18.23 -2.17
C GLY A 18 -13.90 -19.12 -2.50
N VAL A 19 -15.12 -18.58 -2.45
CA VAL A 19 -16.36 -19.29 -2.81
C VAL A 19 -16.38 -19.60 -4.31
N SER A 20 -15.90 -18.69 -5.18
CA SER A 20 -15.77 -18.97 -6.62
C SER A 20 -14.75 -20.08 -6.92
N ILE A 21 -13.66 -20.17 -6.15
CA ILE A 21 -12.65 -21.25 -6.28
C ILE A 21 -13.23 -22.61 -5.82
N LEU A 22 -14.06 -22.61 -4.76
CA LEU A 22 -14.68 -23.83 -4.24
C LEU A 22 -15.85 -24.32 -5.11
N PHE A 23 -16.70 -23.42 -5.62
CA PHE A 23 -17.79 -23.79 -6.53
C PHE A 23 -17.31 -24.11 -7.95
N GLY A 24 -16.13 -23.63 -8.36
CA GLY A 24 -15.47 -24.07 -9.60
C GLY A 24 -14.91 -25.51 -9.53
N PHE A 25 -14.82 -26.08 -8.33
CA PHE A 25 -14.19 -27.39 -8.11
C PHE A 25 -15.14 -28.59 -8.28
N GLN A 26 -16.45 -28.37 -8.38
CA GLN A 26 -17.43 -29.46 -8.41
C GLN A 26 -17.94 -29.83 -9.83
N GLY A 27 -17.48 -29.16 -10.88
CA GLY A 27 -18.14 -29.21 -12.19
C GLY A 27 -17.32 -29.69 -13.40
N SER A 28 -15.98 -29.71 -13.39
CA SER A 28 -15.25 -30.14 -14.59
C SER A 28 -13.94 -30.87 -14.27
N ARG A 29 -13.87 -32.13 -14.68
CA ARG A 29 -12.68 -32.98 -14.59
C ARG A 29 -11.67 -32.73 -15.71
N ASP A 30 -11.92 -31.80 -16.66
CA ASP A 30 -11.29 -31.92 -17.98
C ASP A 30 -10.59 -30.67 -18.56
N THR A 31 -10.23 -29.65 -17.76
CA THR A 31 -9.43 -28.54 -18.32
C THR A 31 -8.18 -28.21 -17.50
N PRO A 32 -7.04 -28.89 -17.75
CA PRO A 32 -5.76 -28.54 -17.11
C PRO A 32 -5.37 -27.06 -17.32
N LEU A 33 -5.87 -26.44 -18.39
CA LEU A 33 -5.73 -25.00 -18.67
C LEU A 33 -6.37 -24.10 -17.61
N VAL A 34 -7.56 -24.44 -17.10
CA VAL A 34 -8.26 -23.62 -16.09
C VAL A 34 -7.55 -23.73 -14.74
N PHE A 35 -7.06 -24.92 -14.41
CA PHE A 35 -6.25 -25.13 -13.20
C PHE A 35 -4.93 -24.35 -13.29
N ALA A 36 -4.21 -24.46 -14.41
CA ALA A 36 -2.98 -23.73 -14.65
C ALA A 36 -3.20 -22.21 -14.58
N PHE A 37 -4.27 -21.69 -15.18
CA PHE A 37 -4.60 -20.26 -15.16
C PHE A 37 -4.87 -19.75 -13.73
N ASN A 38 -5.65 -20.49 -12.93
CA ASN A 38 -5.93 -20.11 -11.54
C ASN A 38 -4.66 -20.12 -10.68
N VAL A 39 -3.79 -21.12 -10.85
CA VAL A 39 -2.51 -21.17 -10.13
C VAL A 39 -1.62 -19.99 -10.52
N VAL A 40 -1.52 -19.67 -11.82
CA VAL A 40 -0.76 -18.51 -12.30
C VAL A 40 -1.31 -17.20 -11.74
N CYS A 41 -2.62 -16.98 -11.77
CA CYS A 41 -3.25 -15.79 -11.20
C CYS A 41 -3.02 -15.67 -9.69
N LEU A 42 -3.12 -16.78 -8.94
CA LEU A 42 -2.90 -16.80 -7.50
C LEU A 42 -1.45 -16.48 -7.15
N VAL A 43 -0.48 -17.07 -7.85
CA VAL A 43 0.95 -16.79 -7.66
C VAL A 43 1.27 -15.34 -8.03
N ALA A 44 0.75 -14.84 -9.16
CA ALA A 44 0.93 -13.45 -9.56
C ALA A 44 0.34 -12.46 -8.54
N GLY A 45 -0.83 -12.78 -7.97
CA GLY A 45 -1.45 -11.99 -6.91
C GLY A 45 -0.65 -11.96 -5.62
N LEU A 46 -0.08 -13.10 -5.19
CA LEU A 46 0.78 -13.18 -4.01
C LEU A 46 2.09 -12.40 -4.20
N VAL A 47 2.74 -12.51 -5.36
CA VAL A 47 3.96 -11.74 -5.67
C VAL A 47 3.66 -10.24 -5.72
N GLY A 48 2.57 -9.84 -6.38
CA GLY A 48 2.17 -8.44 -6.47
C GLY A 48 1.85 -7.82 -5.10
N THR A 49 1.16 -8.54 -4.22
CA THR A 49 0.82 -8.07 -2.87
C THR A 49 2.04 -8.00 -1.94
N GLY A 50 2.99 -8.93 -2.06
CA GLY A 50 4.27 -8.87 -1.33
C GLY A 50 5.07 -7.61 -1.68
N LEU A 51 5.22 -7.31 -2.98
CA LEU A 51 5.93 -6.11 -3.44
C LEU A 51 5.29 -4.81 -2.96
N LEU A 52 3.95 -4.73 -2.94
CA LEU A 52 3.25 -3.57 -2.42
C LEU A 52 3.45 -3.38 -0.91
N PHE A 53 3.58 -4.47 -0.15
CA PHE A 53 3.80 -4.41 1.30
C PHE A 53 5.14 -3.77 1.64
N GLU A 54 6.21 -4.10 0.90
CA GLU A 54 7.55 -3.52 1.06
C GLU A 54 7.55 -1.98 0.93
N PHE A 55 6.83 -1.44 -0.06
CA PHE A 55 6.77 0.01 -0.29
C PHE A 55 6.08 0.78 0.84
N THR A 56 5.18 0.15 1.59
CA THR A 56 4.46 0.85 2.68
C THR A 56 5.28 1.02 3.96
N ASN A 57 6.40 0.29 4.11
CA ASN A 57 7.14 0.22 5.37
C ASN A 57 8.37 1.14 5.43
N THR A 58 8.66 1.93 4.39
CA THR A 58 9.75 2.91 4.43
C THR A 58 9.33 4.16 5.20
N SER A 59 9.43 4.12 6.54
CA SER A 59 9.19 5.29 7.37
C SER A 59 10.27 6.35 7.14
N LEU A 60 9.93 7.49 6.55
CA LEU A 60 10.80 8.65 6.49
C LEU A 60 10.99 9.21 7.91
N ARG A 61 12.24 9.42 8.33
CA ARG A 61 12.57 10.05 9.62
C ARG A 61 13.11 11.45 9.39
N CYS A 62 12.76 12.37 10.27
CA CYS A 62 13.34 13.71 10.26
C CYS A 62 14.83 13.65 10.63
N GLY A 63 15.73 14.15 9.78
CA GLY A 63 17.17 14.19 10.06
C GLY A 63 17.56 15.02 11.29
N LYS A 64 16.70 15.94 11.76
CA LYS A 64 16.97 16.81 12.92
C LYS A 64 16.47 16.25 14.25
N CYS A 65 15.24 15.71 14.28
CA CYS A 65 14.59 15.28 15.53
C CYS A 65 14.22 13.80 15.56
N GLN A 66 14.54 13.05 14.50
CA GLN A 66 14.23 11.63 14.31
C GLN A 66 12.75 11.22 14.38
N GLU A 67 11.84 12.20 14.46
CA GLU A 67 10.41 11.93 14.43
C GLU A 67 10.01 11.26 13.11
N SER A 68 9.12 10.26 13.20
CA SER A 68 8.55 9.59 12.03
C SER A 68 7.67 10.55 11.25
N ALA A 69 8.08 10.89 10.03
CA ALA A 69 7.26 11.64 9.10
C ALA A 69 6.27 10.68 8.40
N PRO A 70 5.02 11.09 8.17
CA PRO A 70 4.08 10.30 7.38
C PRO A 70 4.62 10.18 5.94
N LEU A 71 4.62 8.96 5.37
CA LEU A 71 5.03 8.74 3.96
C LEU A 71 4.23 9.60 2.98
N PHE A 72 2.94 9.77 3.27
CA PHE A 72 2.02 10.49 2.40
C PHE A 72 1.63 11.81 3.07
N HIS A 73 2.16 12.90 2.54
CA HIS A 73 1.71 14.25 2.84
C HIS A 73 1.14 14.87 1.56
N LEU A 74 -0.02 15.51 1.65
CA LEU A 74 -0.55 16.27 0.52
C LEU A 74 0.32 17.52 0.33
N PRO A 75 0.97 17.72 -0.83
CA PRO A 75 1.75 18.94 -1.06
C PRO A 75 0.80 20.15 -1.11
N GLY A 76 1.14 21.23 -0.41
CA GLY A 76 0.38 22.49 -0.47
C GLY A 76 0.65 23.28 -1.75
N SER A 77 1.73 22.95 -2.47
CA SER A 77 2.08 23.52 -3.77
C SER A 77 2.80 22.48 -4.65
N SER A 78 2.75 22.65 -5.97
CA SER A 78 3.49 21.79 -6.91
C SER A 78 5.00 21.78 -6.61
N LYS A 79 5.56 22.93 -6.19
CA LYS A 79 6.97 23.03 -5.78
C LYS A 79 7.27 22.12 -4.59
N GLN A 80 6.37 22.04 -3.61
CA GLN A 80 6.49 21.12 -2.47
C GLN A 80 6.41 19.64 -2.87
N GLY A 81 5.63 19.32 -3.91
CA GLY A 81 5.52 17.95 -4.42
C GLY A 81 6.81 17.45 -5.05
N PHE A 82 7.56 18.33 -5.73
CA PHE A 82 8.80 17.96 -6.44
C PHE A 82 10.06 18.08 -5.59
N GLN A 83 10.18 19.14 -4.77
CA GLN A 83 11.40 19.47 -4.03
C GLN A 83 11.34 19.08 -2.55
N GLY A 84 10.24 18.45 -2.10
CA GLY A 84 9.94 18.42 -0.68
C GLY A 84 9.69 19.83 -0.14
N GLY A 85 9.83 20.02 1.15
CA GLY A 85 9.53 21.28 1.84
C GLY A 85 8.31 21.20 2.75
N TRP A 86 7.99 20.00 3.24
CA TRP A 86 7.05 19.87 4.34
C TRP A 86 7.75 20.18 5.66
N LYS A 87 7.00 20.76 6.60
CA LYS A 87 7.52 21.10 7.91
C LYS A 87 7.37 19.94 8.87
N CYS A 88 8.42 19.62 9.60
CA CYS A 88 8.32 18.67 10.71
C CYS A 88 7.38 19.24 11.78
N ARG A 89 6.39 18.46 12.22
CA ARG A 89 5.44 18.89 13.27
C ARG A 89 6.10 19.18 14.63
N LYS A 90 7.25 18.57 14.90
CA LYS A 90 7.94 18.66 16.19
C LYS A 90 9.00 19.75 16.22
N CYS A 91 9.89 19.79 15.22
CA CYS A 91 11.01 20.73 15.19
C CYS A 91 10.81 21.92 14.22
N GLY A 92 9.73 21.93 13.44
CA GLY A 92 9.44 23.00 12.47
C GLY A 92 10.37 23.07 11.27
N ALA A 93 11.39 22.21 11.18
CA ALA A 93 12.35 22.22 10.08
C ALA A 93 11.67 21.85 8.75
N GLU A 94 12.01 22.55 7.67
CA GLU A 94 11.62 22.18 6.32
C GLU A 94 12.47 21.01 5.85
N LEU A 95 11.81 19.94 5.43
CA LEU A 95 12.43 18.69 5.05
C LEU A 95 12.31 18.48 3.55
N ASP A 96 13.41 18.13 2.89
CA ASP A 96 13.43 17.64 1.50
C ASP A 96 12.71 16.29 1.39
N ARG A 97 12.46 15.81 0.17
CA ARG A 97 11.86 14.51 -0.17
C ARG A 97 12.51 13.32 0.56
N LYS A 98 13.78 13.46 0.94
CA LYS A 98 14.58 12.45 1.66
C LYS A 98 14.53 12.58 3.19
N GLY A 99 13.76 13.51 3.75
CA GLY A 99 13.69 13.75 5.19
C GLY A 99 14.88 14.53 5.76
N GLN A 100 15.74 15.09 4.90
CA GLN A 100 16.88 15.92 5.28
C GLN A 100 16.41 17.37 5.47
N PRO A 101 16.95 18.10 6.47
CA PRO A 101 16.65 19.53 6.61
C PRO A 101 17.20 20.30 5.41
N LEU A 102 16.36 21.12 4.79
CA LEU A 102 16.82 22.15 3.85
C LEU A 102 17.60 23.19 4.67
N ALA A 103 18.85 23.45 4.31
CA ALA A 103 19.63 24.50 4.92
C ALA A 103 18.93 25.86 4.70
N PRO A 104 19.00 26.79 5.68
CA PRO A 104 18.48 28.14 5.51
C PRO A 104 19.18 28.91 4.37
#